data_AF-A0A929FRH0-F1
#
_entry.id   AF-A0A929FRH0-F1
#
_cell.length_a   1.000
_cell.length_b   1.000
_cell.length_c   1.000
_cell.angle_alpha   90.00
_cell.angle_beta   90.00
_cell.angle_gamma   90.00
#
_symmetry.space_group_name_H-M   'P 1'
#
loop_
_entity.id
_entity.type
_entity.pdbx_description
1 polymer ?
#
loop_
_entity_poly.entity_id
_entity_poly.type
_entity_poly.pdbx_seq_one_letter_code
_entity_poly.pdbx_strand_id
1 'polypeptide(L)'
;MVSSIQEFDVKDFVKVRSSLDSQQSFLTWSGSIYAFIPGERRTKLFNMVGMSVSRCIPADDKSWNFTSRELTYYLDPDTGEILHKWENPWTGETLTVIHVANNPVQGHLKGTFPAQVDSDVTTFWFDLFPTYPNPLAENAKFADYSPQKTYQAAELFKLTVPTEDLQNPELNSVTKLFLSWDRIGPWVPWMKMGNRPGQLIYSGRGGKISGFNDLSQLLQDEINTRVPVYKNAPKPPLDEDADMTSWTYFQKHFEAYLAGERFPIPEEGE
;
A
#
# COMPACT_ATOMS: atom_id res chain seq x y z
N MET A 1 31.07 -9.38 -11.51
CA MET A 1 30.38 -9.13 -12.81
C MET A 1 29.82 -7.72 -12.77
N VAL A 2 29.71 -7.05 -13.91
CA VAL A 2 29.11 -5.69 -13.97
C VAL A 2 27.59 -5.86 -13.97
N SER A 3 26.89 -5.20 -13.04
CA SER A 3 25.43 -5.17 -13.02
C SER A 3 24.88 -4.70 -14.37
N SER A 4 23.88 -5.38 -14.92
CA SER A 4 23.26 -4.99 -16.20
C SER A 4 21.77 -4.72 -16.03
N ILE A 5 21.24 -3.79 -16.82
CA ILE A 5 19.79 -3.57 -16.92
C ILE A 5 19.26 -4.47 -18.03
N GLN A 6 18.19 -5.20 -17.74
CA GLN A 6 17.51 -6.12 -18.67
C GLN A 6 16.00 -5.91 -18.62
N GLU A 7 15.32 -6.25 -19.71
CA GLU A 7 13.86 -6.25 -19.80
C GLU A 7 13.35 -7.66 -19.57
N PHE A 8 12.40 -7.81 -18.65
CA PHE A 8 11.74 -9.08 -18.31
C PHE A 8 10.29 -9.06 -18.80
N ASP A 9 9.74 -10.22 -19.12
CA ASP A 9 8.35 -10.33 -19.59
C ASP A 9 7.34 -10.15 -18.44
N VAL A 10 6.07 -9.96 -18.79
CA VAL A 10 5.00 -9.83 -17.79
C VAL A 10 4.89 -11.04 -16.88
N LYS A 11 5.16 -12.28 -17.34
CA LYS A 11 5.09 -13.47 -16.48
C LYS A 11 6.18 -13.45 -15.41
N ASP A 12 7.39 -13.03 -15.75
CA ASP A 12 8.46 -12.84 -14.76
C ASP A 12 8.03 -11.83 -13.68
N PHE A 13 7.47 -10.69 -14.10
CA PHE A 13 6.97 -9.69 -13.15
C PHE A 13 5.78 -10.19 -12.32
N VAL A 14 4.92 -11.04 -12.90
CA VAL A 14 3.83 -11.72 -12.17
C VAL A 14 4.37 -12.69 -11.11
N LYS A 15 5.41 -13.48 -11.40
CA LYS A 15 6.07 -14.33 -10.39
C LYS A 15 6.57 -13.49 -9.21
N VAL A 16 7.09 -12.29 -9.48
CA VAL A 16 7.54 -11.35 -8.46
C VAL A 16 6.34 -10.82 -7.66
N ARG A 17 5.32 -10.25 -8.31
CA ARG A 17 4.18 -9.58 -7.66
C ARG A 17 3.19 -10.52 -6.97
N SER A 18 2.96 -11.71 -7.52
CA SER A 18 1.97 -12.68 -7.05
C SER A 18 2.36 -14.11 -7.49
N SER A 19 1.50 -14.82 -8.22
CA SER A 19 1.70 -16.18 -8.72
C SER A 19 1.11 -16.34 -10.13
N LEU A 20 1.71 -17.21 -10.94
CA LEU A 20 1.26 -17.55 -12.31
C LEU A 20 0.04 -18.50 -12.34
N ASP A 21 -0.27 -19.19 -11.25
CA ASP A 21 -1.41 -20.12 -11.16
C ASP A 21 -2.67 -19.49 -10.53
N SER A 22 -2.69 -18.15 -10.44
CA SER A 22 -3.78 -17.38 -9.81
C SER A 22 -4.02 -17.67 -8.31
N GLN A 23 -3.11 -18.40 -7.65
CA GLN A 23 -3.12 -18.51 -6.20
C GLN A 23 -2.84 -17.15 -5.56
N GLN A 24 -3.47 -16.90 -4.40
CA GLN A 24 -3.25 -15.65 -3.70
C GLN A 24 -1.84 -15.59 -3.11
N SER A 25 -1.28 -14.38 -3.04
CA SER A 25 0.05 -14.13 -2.47
C SER A 25 -0.04 -13.05 -1.41
N PHE A 26 0.83 -13.15 -0.39
CA PHE A 26 0.92 -12.16 0.67
C PHE A 26 2.23 -11.39 0.57
N LEU A 27 2.12 -10.06 0.59
CA LEU A 27 3.24 -9.15 0.75
C LEU A 27 3.06 -8.41 2.06
N THR A 28 4.11 -8.26 2.86
CA THR A 28 4.08 -7.48 4.11
C THR A 28 5.12 -6.39 4.08
N TRP A 29 4.89 -5.32 4.85
CA TRP A 29 5.83 -4.24 5.06
C TRP A 29 5.75 -3.70 6.49
N SER A 30 6.86 -3.12 6.93
CA SER A 30 6.93 -2.29 8.12
C SER A 30 7.87 -1.12 7.88
N GLY A 31 7.77 -0.07 8.68
CA GLY A 31 8.59 1.11 8.47
C GLY A 31 8.25 2.27 9.37
N SER A 32 8.58 3.47 8.91
CA SER A 32 8.32 4.71 9.62
C SER A 32 7.78 5.77 8.69
N ILE A 33 6.98 6.67 9.26
CA ILE A 33 6.32 7.76 8.54
C ILE A 33 6.77 9.07 9.18
N TYR A 34 7.20 10.00 8.35
CA TYR A 34 7.79 11.26 8.75
C TYR A 34 7.00 12.43 8.18
N ALA A 35 6.88 13.50 8.95
CA ALA A 35 6.55 14.82 8.45
C ALA A 35 7.81 15.52 7.93
N PHE A 36 7.68 16.08 6.73
CA PHE A 36 8.70 16.91 6.11
C PHE A 36 8.10 18.26 5.72
N ILE A 37 8.33 19.26 6.56
CA ILE A 37 7.83 20.63 6.40
C ILE A 37 9.01 21.53 6.03
N PRO A 38 8.91 22.36 4.96
CA PRO A 38 9.98 23.27 4.57
C PRO A 38 10.41 24.18 5.73
N GLY A 39 11.70 24.19 6.04
CA GLY A 39 12.28 25.00 7.11
C GLY A 39 12.18 24.41 8.52
N GLU A 40 11.49 23.28 8.72
CA GLU A 40 11.38 22.60 10.01
C GLU A 40 12.25 21.34 10.07
N ARG A 41 12.57 20.89 11.28
CA ARG A 41 13.23 19.60 11.49
C ARG A 41 12.25 18.47 11.13
N ARG A 42 12.76 17.44 10.44
CA ARG A 42 11.96 16.21 10.19
C ARG A 42 11.44 15.65 11.51
N THR A 43 10.17 15.27 11.53
CA THR A 43 9.51 14.69 12.71
C THR A 43 9.02 13.29 12.34
N LYS A 44 9.46 12.27 13.09
CA LYS A 44 8.90 10.92 12.98
C LYS A 44 7.52 10.95 13.64
N LEU A 45 6.49 10.60 12.89
CA LEU A 45 5.12 10.58 13.38
C LEU A 45 4.71 9.19 13.84
N PHE A 46 4.96 8.18 13.01
CA PHE A 46 4.43 6.83 13.21
C PHE A 46 5.47 5.77 12.88
N ASN A 47 5.39 4.64 13.56
CA ASN A 47 5.76 3.38 12.94
C ASN A 47 4.60 2.89 12.07
N MET A 48 4.86 1.98 11.14
CA MET A 48 3.79 1.35 10.36
C MET A 48 4.02 -0.14 10.20
N VAL A 49 2.92 -0.88 10.11
CA VAL A 49 2.90 -2.30 9.72
C VAL A 49 1.73 -2.51 8.75
N GLY A 50 1.98 -3.26 7.69
CA GLY A 50 0.97 -3.48 6.67
C GLY A 50 1.16 -4.77 5.90
N MET A 51 0.14 -5.06 5.10
CA MET A 51 0.11 -6.21 4.22
C MET A 51 -0.78 -5.95 3.02
N SER A 52 -0.52 -6.71 1.96
CA SER A 52 -1.48 -6.93 0.89
C SER A 52 -1.65 -8.42 0.64
N VAL A 53 -2.89 -8.79 0.30
CA VAL A 53 -3.22 -10.10 -0.25
C VAL A 53 -3.70 -9.90 -1.68
N SER A 54 -3.00 -10.49 -2.64
CA SER A 54 -3.19 -10.24 -4.07
C SER A 54 -3.39 -11.51 -4.89
N ARG A 55 -3.95 -11.37 -6.09
CA ARG A 55 -3.95 -12.36 -7.17
C ARG A 55 -3.61 -11.69 -8.50
N CYS A 56 -2.87 -12.39 -9.34
CA CYS A 56 -2.78 -12.10 -10.77
C CYS A 56 -3.59 -13.15 -11.54
N ILE A 57 -4.49 -12.71 -12.40
CA ILE A 57 -5.33 -13.58 -13.24
C ILE A 57 -4.99 -13.31 -14.71
N PRO A 58 -4.73 -14.34 -15.54
CA PRO A 58 -4.50 -14.15 -16.97
C PRO A 58 -5.72 -13.47 -17.62
N ALA A 59 -5.49 -12.36 -18.31
CA ALA A 59 -6.50 -11.71 -19.15
C ALA A 59 -6.36 -12.18 -20.61
N ASP A 60 -5.13 -12.30 -21.09
CA ASP A 60 -4.75 -12.92 -22.37
C ASP A 60 -3.31 -13.49 -22.28
N ASP A 61 -2.76 -13.97 -23.39
CA ASP A 61 -1.41 -14.58 -23.43
C ASP A 61 -0.27 -13.64 -22.96
N LYS A 62 -0.52 -12.33 -22.92
CA LYS A 62 0.47 -11.26 -22.67
C LYS A 62 0.02 -10.25 -21.63
N SER A 63 -1.09 -10.49 -20.92
CA SER A 63 -1.59 -9.56 -19.92
C SER A 63 -2.26 -10.24 -18.73
N TRP A 64 -2.19 -9.59 -17.57
CA TRP A 64 -2.70 -10.10 -16.31
C TRP A 64 -3.45 -9.01 -15.55
N ASN A 65 -4.60 -9.36 -15.01
CA ASN A 65 -5.32 -8.52 -14.06
C ASN A 65 -4.80 -8.77 -12.65
N PHE A 66 -4.24 -7.74 -12.04
CA PHE A 66 -3.84 -7.72 -10.65
C PHE A 66 -5.00 -7.21 -9.80
N THR A 67 -5.29 -7.93 -8.72
CA THR A 67 -6.29 -7.51 -7.72
C THR A 67 -5.70 -7.72 -6.34
N SER A 68 -5.91 -6.78 -5.42
CA SER A 68 -5.47 -6.92 -4.04
C SER A 68 -6.41 -6.23 -3.05
N ARG A 69 -6.20 -6.60 -1.79
CA ARG A 69 -6.65 -5.84 -0.61
C ARG A 69 -5.43 -5.43 0.18
N GLU A 70 -5.42 -4.22 0.72
CA GLU A 70 -4.28 -3.66 1.43
C GLU A 70 -4.67 -3.09 2.79
N LEU A 71 -3.89 -3.43 3.81
CA LEU A 71 -3.97 -2.86 5.15
C LEU A 71 -2.66 -2.19 5.52
N THR A 72 -2.71 -1.02 6.15
CA THR A 72 -1.58 -0.46 6.88
C THR A 72 -2.07 0.24 8.13
N TYR A 73 -1.58 -0.23 9.28
CA TYR A 73 -1.81 0.39 10.57
C TYR A 73 -0.74 1.43 10.85
N TYR A 74 -1.19 2.59 11.34
CA TYR A 74 -0.35 3.64 11.92
C TYR A 74 -0.15 3.27 13.38
N LEU A 75 1.12 3.14 13.77
CA LEU A 75 1.51 2.71 15.09
C LEU A 75 2.23 3.85 15.82
N ASP A 76 2.10 3.86 17.13
CA ASP A 76 2.83 4.76 17.99
C ASP A 76 4.35 4.59 17.75
N PRO A 77 5.11 5.69 17.59
CA PRO A 77 6.50 5.63 17.18
C PRO A 77 7.43 5.03 18.25
N ASP A 78 7.00 5.00 19.51
CA ASP A 78 7.80 4.58 20.67
C ASP A 78 7.36 3.21 21.21
N THR A 79 6.05 2.97 21.34
CA THR A 79 5.47 1.74 21.90
C THR A 79 5.13 0.70 20.84
N GLY A 80 4.85 1.12 19.61
CA GLY A 80 4.40 0.23 18.53
C GLY A 80 2.93 -0.19 18.62
N GLU A 81 2.14 0.38 19.53
CA GLU A 81 0.70 0.12 19.64
C GLU A 81 -0.09 0.75 18.48
N ILE A 82 -1.22 0.15 18.11
CA ILE A 82 -2.11 0.71 17.09
C ILE A 82 -2.68 2.04 17.59
N LEU A 83 -2.49 3.11 16.82
CA LEU A 83 -3.07 4.41 17.15
C LEU A 83 -4.55 4.47 16.75
N HIS A 84 -5.41 4.76 17.71
CA HIS A 84 -6.84 5.04 17.47
C HIS A 84 -7.15 6.54 17.50
N LYS A 85 -6.37 7.28 18.29
CA LYS A 85 -6.40 8.74 18.37
C LYS A 85 -4.96 9.25 18.22
N TRP A 86 -4.82 10.46 17.68
CA TRP A 86 -3.53 11.11 17.51
C TRP A 86 -3.65 12.60 17.85
N GLU A 87 -2.79 13.08 18.73
CA GLU A 87 -2.65 14.50 19.01
C GLU A 87 -1.83 15.14 17.90
N ASN A 88 -2.45 16.03 17.13
CA ASN A 88 -1.78 16.76 16.06
C ASN A 88 -0.83 17.78 16.71
N PRO A 89 0.50 17.62 16.59
CA PRO A 89 1.48 18.44 17.31
C PRO A 89 1.48 19.89 16.84
N TRP A 90 0.80 20.17 15.72
CA TRP A 90 0.77 21.51 15.17
C TRP A 90 -0.56 22.25 15.31
N THR A 91 -1.65 21.56 15.67
CA THR A 91 -2.96 22.19 15.93
C THR A 91 -3.41 21.98 17.37
N GLY A 92 -2.84 21.01 18.08
CA GLY A 92 -3.28 20.59 19.42
C GLY A 92 -4.59 19.78 19.42
N GLU A 93 -5.17 19.51 18.25
CA GLU A 93 -6.39 18.71 18.15
C GLU A 93 -6.08 17.21 18.34
N THR A 94 -6.92 16.50 19.08
CA THR A 94 -6.91 15.04 19.12
C THR A 94 -7.84 14.49 18.05
N LEU A 95 -7.29 13.82 17.04
CA LEU A 95 -7.99 13.37 15.86
C LEU A 95 -8.15 11.85 15.84
N THR A 96 -9.23 11.35 15.26
CA THR A 96 -9.42 9.91 14.98
C THR A 96 -8.45 9.47 13.89
N VAL A 97 -7.71 8.40 14.14
CA VAL A 97 -6.80 7.85 13.12
C VAL A 97 -7.59 6.97 12.17
N ILE A 98 -7.46 7.23 10.87
CA ILE A 98 -7.96 6.33 9.83
C ILE A 98 -6.77 5.58 9.21
N HIS A 99 -6.72 4.28 9.44
CA HIS A 99 -5.73 3.38 8.85
C HIS A 99 -5.99 3.15 7.36
N VAL A 100 -4.96 2.71 6.62
CA VAL A 100 -5.14 2.32 5.22
C VAL A 100 -5.89 1.00 5.17
N ALA A 101 -6.97 0.98 4.40
CA ALA A 101 -7.86 -0.17 4.23
C ALA A 101 -8.41 -0.15 2.79
N ASN A 102 -7.54 -0.38 1.81
CA ASN A 102 -7.94 -0.35 0.41
C ASN A 102 -8.52 -1.70 0.01
N ASN A 103 -9.76 -1.69 -0.48
CA ASN A 103 -10.48 -2.86 -0.96
C ASN A 103 -11.47 -2.44 -2.07
N PRO A 104 -11.27 -2.86 -3.33
CA PRO A 104 -10.06 -3.44 -3.91
C PRO A 104 -8.99 -2.38 -4.28
N VAL A 105 -7.80 -2.88 -4.64
CA VAL A 105 -6.80 -2.19 -5.46
C VAL A 105 -6.55 -3.05 -6.70
N GLN A 106 -6.57 -2.44 -7.88
CA GLN A 106 -6.51 -3.16 -9.16
C GLN A 106 -5.37 -2.66 -10.04
N GLY A 107 -5.04 -3.46 -11.05
CA GLY A 107 -4.06 -3.08 -12.06
C GLY A 107 -4.08 -4.03 -13.26
N HIS A 108 -3.62 -3.54 -14.40
CA HIS A 108 -3.47 -4.34 -15.60
C HIS A 108 -1.99 -4.41 -15.99
N LEU A 109 -1.38 -5.58 -15.80
CA LEU A 109 0.03 -5.83 -16.07
C LEU A 109 0.20 -6.30 -17.51
N LYS A 110 1.03 -5.60 -18.29
CA LYS A 110 1.30 -5.90 -19.69
C LYS A 110 2.66 -5.33 -20.12
N GLY A 111 3.31 -5.98 -21.07
CA GLY A 111 4.56 -5.51 -21.65
C GLY A 111 5.79 -6.09 -20.96
N THR A 112 6.87 -5.32 -20.93
CA THR A 112 8.13 -5.68 -20.29
C THR A 112 8.42 -4.78 -19.10
N PHE A 113 9.21 -5.29 -18.16
CA PHE A 113 9.58 -4.60 -16.93
C PHE A 113 11.10 -4.53 -16.81
N PRO A 114 11.68 -3.33 -16.59
CA PRO A 114 13.11 -3.19 -16.41
C PRO A 114 13.53 -3.71 -15.04
N ALA A 115 14.66 -4.41 -15.01
CA ALA A 115 15.30 -4.81 -13.77
C ALA A 115 16.82 -4.78 -13.89
N GLN A 116 17.48 -4.55 -12.76
CA GLN A 116 18.92 -4.64 -12.62
C GLN A 116 19.27 -6.05 -12.15
N VAL A 117 20.06 -6.74 -12.95
CA VAL A 117 20.59 -8.07 -12.63
C VAL A 117 22.00 -7.91 -12.05
N ASP A 118 22.18 -8.39 -10.83
CA ASP A 118 23.46 -8.41 -10.12
C ASP A 118 23.74 -9.82 -9.60
N SER A 119 24.35 -10.64 -10.47
CA SER A 119 24.61 -12.07 -10.24
C SER A 119 23.37 -12.80 -9.72
N ASP A 120 23.32 -13.03 -8.41
CA ASP A 120 22.38 -13.93 -7.76
C ASP A 120 21.04 -13.24 -7.46
N VAL A 121 20.97 -11.91 -7.60
CA VAL A 121 19.75 -11.13 -7.38
C VAL A 121 19.36 -10.28 -8.58
N THR A 122 18.05 -10.15 -8.78
CA THR A 122 17.45 -9.25 -9.76
C THR A 122 16.54 -8.27 -9.03
N THR A 123 16.71 -6.98 -9.29
CA THR A 123 15.92 -5.90 -8.67
C THR A 123 15.08 -5.19 -9.72
N PHE A 124 13.76 -5.40 -9.63
CA PHE A 124 12.78 -4.63 -10.39
C PHE A 124 12.50 -3.31 -9.67
N TRP A 125 12.28 -2.25 -10.44
CA TRP A 125 11.72 -1.01 -9.92
C TRP A 125 10.46 -0.63 -10.71
N PHE A 126 9.49 -0.08 -10.01
CA PHE A 126 8.36 0.58 -10.63
C PHE A 126 8.06 1.81 -9.80
N ASP A 127 8.12 2.97 -10.45
CA ASP A 127 7.92 4.26 -9.81
C ASP A 127 6.58 4.81 -10.33
N LEU A 128 5.65 5.04 -9.41
CA LEU A 128 4.32 5.53 -9.71
C LEU A 128 4.23 6.99 -9.27
N PHE A 129 3.70 7.84 -10.14
CA PHE A 129 3.44 9.26 -9.85
C PHE A 129 1.94 9.54 -9.97
N PRO A 130 1.09 8.93 -9.12
CA PRO A 130 -0.35 9.10 -9.21
C PRO A 130 -0.71 10.57 -9.17
N THR A 131 -1.42 11.02 -10.20
CA THR A 131 -1.89 12.39 -10.37
C THR A 131 -3.32 12.33 -10.88
N TYR A 132 -4.29 12.68 -10.03
CA TYR A 132 -5.70 12.60 -10.35
C TYR A 132 -6.52 13.68 -9.60
N PRO A 133 -7.76 14.00 -10.06
CA PRO A 133 -8.64 14.92 -9.35
C PRO A 133 -8.91 14.46 -7.92
N ASN A 134 -8.64 15.30 -6.94
CA ASN A 134 -8.87 14.96 -5.54
C ASN A 134 -10.39 14.83 -5.28
N PRO A 135 -10.89 13.65 -4.87
CA PRO A 135 -12.33 13.44 -4.67
C PRO A 135 -12.93 14.28 -3.52
N LEU A 136 -12.09 14.87 -2.67
CA LEU A 136 -12.51 15.71 -1.55
C LEU A 136 -12.61 17.20 -1.90
N ALA A 137 -11.97 17.65 -2.99
CA ALA A 137 -11.73 19.08 -3.23
C ALA A 137 -12.99 19.91 -3.48
N GLU A 138 -13.99 19.34 -4.17
CA GLU A 138 -15.18 20.07 -4.60
C GLU A 138 -16.25 20.20 -3.50
N ASN A 139 -16.13 19.43 -2.40
CA ASN A 139 -17.10 19.46 -1.31
C ASN A 139 -16.56 20.30 -0.14
N ALA A 140 -17.22 21.42 0.13
CA ALA A 140 -16.84 22.37 1.17
C ALA A 140 -16.67 21.75 2.57
N LYS A 141 -17.35 20.63 2.87
CA LYS A 141 -17.19 19.92 4.16
C LYS A 141 -15.78 19.37 4.39
N PHE A 142 -14.98 19.21 3.32
CA PHE A 142 -13.62 18.69 3.38
C PHE A 142 -12.53 19.77 3.27
N ALA A 143 -12.90 21.05 3.27
CA ALA A 143 -11.96 22.16 3.07
C ALA A 143 -10.81 22.18 4.11
N ASP A 144 -11.09 21.80 5.36
CA ASP A 144 -10.09 21.72 6.43
C ASP A 144 -9.23 20.45 6.37
N TYR A 145 -9.58 19.48 5.52
CA TYR A 145 -8.97 18.16 5.49
C TYR A 145 -8.06 17.98 4.28
N SER A 146 -8.55 18.25 3.07
CA SER A 146 -7.78 18.12 1.83
C SER A 146 -8.40 18.96 0.70
N PRO A 147 -8.16 20.29 0.71
CA PRO A 147 -8.80 21.23 -0.22
C PRO A 147 -8.15 21.31 -1.61
N GLN A 148 -6.99 20.69 -1.83
CA GLN A 148 -6.27 20.82 -3.09
C GLN A 148 -7.01 20.09 -4.22
N LYS A 149 -7.17 20.74 -5.39
CA LYS A 149 -7.90 20.19 -6.53
C LYS A 149 -7.34 18.88 -7.09
N THR A 150 -6.03 18.69 -6.98
CA THR A 150 -5.33 17.54 -7.54
C THR A 150 -4.62 16.80 -6.42
N TYR A 151 -4.83 15.49 -6.32
CA TYR A 151 -3.98 14.62 -5.53
C TYR A 151 -2.73 14.30 -6.35
N GLN A 152 -1.56 14.40 -5.70
CA GLN A 152 -0.29 13.99 -6.28
C GLN A 152 0.56 13.29 -5.23
N ALA A 153 1.20 12.18 -5.62
CA ALA A 153 2.19 11.50 -4.80
C ALA A 153 3.26 10.87 -5.68
N ALA A 154 4.34 10.39 -5.05
CA ALA A 154 5.29 9.47 -5.63
C ALA A 154 5.31 8.19 -4.79
N GLU A 155 5.25 7.04 -5.43
CA GLU A 155 5.49 5.74 -4.82
C GLU A 155 6.62 5.05 -5.55
N LEU A 156 7.68 4.73 -4.81
CA LEU A 156 8.96 4.30 -5.36
C LEU A 156 9.26 2.90 -4.85
N PHE A 157 9.04 1.90 -5.70
CA PHE A 157 9.20 0.50 -5.31
C PHE A 157 10.49 -0.10 -5.84
N LYS A 158 11.11 -0.96 -5.04
CA LYS A 158 12.21 -1.84 -5.43
C LYS A 158 11.90 -3.24 -4.90
N LEU A 159 11.82 -4.20 -5.82
CA LEU A 159 11.52 -5.61 -5.55
C LEU A 159 12.74 -6.43 -5.94
N THR A 160 13.48 -6.91 -4.94
CA THR A 160 14.68 -7.72 -5.14
C THR A 160 14.37 -9.19 -4.89
N VAL A 161 14.67 -10.04 -5.86
CA VAL A 161 14.38 -11.48 -5.86
C VAL A 161 15.62 -12.28 -6.28
N PRO A 162 15.71 -13.58 -5.96
CA PRO A 162 16.74 -14.46 -6.52
C PRO A 162 16.62 -14.51 -8.06
N THR A 163 17.73 -14.31 -8.77
CA THR A 163 17.75 -14.37 -10.25
C THR A 163 17.35 -15.76 -10.76
N GLU A 164 17.73 -16.81 -10.04
CA GLU A 164 17.41 -18.20 -10.40
C GLU A 164 15.90 -18.49 -10.39
N ASP A 165 15.13 -17.83 -9.52
CA ASP A 165 13.68 -18.06 -9.42
C ASP A 165 12.94 -17.61 -10.69
N LEU A 166 13.43 -16.54 -11.33
CA LEU A 166 12.87 -16.02 -12.58
C LEU A 166 13.09 -17.02 -13.72
N GLN A 167 14.28 -17.63 -13.77
CA GLN A 167 14.70 -18.57 -14.79
C GLN A 167 14.13 -19.98 -14.61
N ASN A 168 13.59 -20.29 -13.42
CA ASN A 168 13.04 -21.60 -13.12
C ASN A 168 11.59 -21.74 -13.63
N PRO A 169 11.31 -22.61 -14.63
CA PRO A 169 9.97 -22.78 -15.19
C PRO A 169 9.01 -23.52 -14.24
N GLU A 170 9.51 -24.25 -13.25
CA GLU A 170 8.69 -25.00 -12.28
C GLU A 170 8.12 -24.12 -11.17
N LEU A 171 8.59 -22.86 -11.05
CA LEU A 171 8.11 -21.91 -10.05
C LEU A 171 7.02 -21.01 -10.62
N ASN A 172 5.84 -21.05 -10.00
CA ASN A 172 4.75 -20.12 -10.28
C ASN A 172 4.95 -18.76 -9.57
N SER A 173 5.79 -18.70 -8.55
CA SER A 173 6.05 -17.53 -7.74
C SER A 173 7.50 -17.54 -7.25
N VAL A 174 8.10 -16.36 -7.08
CA VAL A 174 9.43 -16.28 -6.45
C VAL A 174 9.37 -16.78 -5.01
N THR A 175 10.40 -17.53 -4.60
CA THR A 175 10.54 -18.11 -3.26
C THR A 175 10.83 -17.04 -2.22
N LYS A 176 11.48 -15.94 -2.63
CA LYS A 176 11.84 -14.82 -1.78
C LYS A 176 11.68 -13.50 -2.51
N LEU A 177 11.25 -12.49 -1.77
CA LEU A 177 11.19 -11.11 -2.25
C LEU A 177 11.56 -10.19 -1.10
N PHE A 178 12.48 -9.27 -1.36
CA PHE A 178 12.75 -8.12 -0.50
C PHE A 178 12.15 -6.86 -1.12
N LEU A 179 11.34 -6.16 -0.34
CA LEU A 179 10.72 -4.90 -0.71
C LEU A 179 11.48 -3.75 -0.05
N SER A 180 11.84 -2.74 -0.85
CA SER A 180 12.06 -1.38 -0.39
C SER A 180 11.00 -0.49 -1.04
N TRP A 181 10.32 0.32 -0.23
CA TRP A 181 9.23 1.17 -0.69
C TRP A 181 9.31 2.52 0.01
N ASP A 182 9.30 3.57 -0.78
CA ASP A 182 9.14 4.92 -0.27
C ASP A 182 7.90 5.55 -0.91
N ARG A 183 7.11 6.26 -0.11
CA ARG A 183 5.99 7.08 -0.59
C ARG A 183 6.16 8.52 -0.12
N ILE A 184 5.99 9.46 -1.04
CA ILE A 184 5.99 10.88 -0.76
C ILE A 184 4.62 11.41 -1.19
N GLY A 185 3.87 12.02 -0.27
CA GLY A 185 2.53 12.49 -0.58
C GLY A 185 2.05 13.58 0.39
N PRO A 186 0.89 14.19 0.12
CA PRO A 186 0.31 15.20 1.00
C PRO A 186 -0.04 14.60 2.36
N TRP A 187 -0.39 15.46 3.30
CA TRP A 187 -1.07 15.05 4.53
C TRP A 187 -2.28 14.19 4.21
N VAL A 188 -2.44 13.07 4.91
CA VAL A 188 -3.65 12.25 4.77
C VAL A 188 -4.84 12.98 5.40
N PRO A 189 -6.06 12.86 4.83
CA PRO A 189 -7.14 13.77 5.17
C PRO A 189 -7.49 13.83 6.66
N TRP A 190 -7.49 12.68 7.35
CA TRP A 190 -7.84 12.60 8.77
C TRP A 190 -6.91 13.38 9.70
N MET A 191 -5.71 13.77 9.24
CA MET A 191 -4.82 14.65 10.01
C MET A 191 -5.32 16.10 10.06
N LYS A 192 -6.36 16.45 9.28
CA LYS A 192 -7.00 17.77 9.23
C LYS A 192 -5.99 18.91 9.05
N MET A 193 -5.09 18.72 8.08
CA MET A 193 -3.98 19.65 7.82
C MET A 193 -4.30 20.66 6.71
N GLY A 194 -5.45 20.57 6.04
CA GLY A 194 -5.93 21.53 5.06
C GLY A 194 -4.86 21.97 4.04
N ASN A 195 -4.59 23.27 3.99
CA ASN A 195 -3.57 23.89 3.12
C ASN A 195 -2.18 24.02 3.76
N ARG A 196 -1.92 23.36 4.88
CA ARG A 196 -0.65 23.49 5.60
C ARG A 196 0.50 22.94 4.76
N PRO A 197 1.61 23.68 4.61
CA PRO A 197 2.76 23.21 3.84
C PRO A 197 3.37 21.95 4.46
N GLY A 198 3.92 21.10 3.59
CA GLY A 198 4.61 19.89 3.99
C GLY A 198 4.05 18.64 3.33
N GLN A 199 4.74 17.54 3.57
CA GLN A 199 4.43 16.24 3.00
C GLN A 199 4.76 15.14 4.00
N LEU A 200 4.11 13.99 3.80
CA LEU A 200 4.46 12.75 4.46
C LEU A 200 5.49 12.00 3.64
N ILE A 201 6.49 11.46 4.32
CA ILE A 201 7.46 10.52 3.75
C ILE A 201 7.29 9.19 4.49
N TYR A 202 6.84 8.18 3.75
CA TYR A 202 6.79 6.79 4.19
C TYR A 202 8.09 6.15 3.76
N SER A 203 8.78 5.49 4.68
CA SER A 203 9.95 4.67 4.38
C SER A 203 9.71 3.27 4.92
N GLY A 204 9.46 2.36 3.99
CA GLY A 204 8.99 1.00 4.23
C GLY A 204 9.93 -0.05 3.67
N ARG A 205 9.95 -1.19 4.35
CA ARG A 205 10.66 -2.39 3.91
C ARG A 205 9.84 -3.62 4.22
N GLY A 206 10.05 -4.69 3.48
CA GLY A 206 9.24 -5.88 3.65
C GLY A 206 9.60 -7.01 2.71
N GLY A 207 8.62 -7.85 2.42
CA GLY A 207 8.84 -9.00 1.56
C GLY A 207 7.61 -9.87 1.40
N LYS A 208 7.73 -10.85 0.50
CA LYS A 208 6.72 -11.90 0.31
C LYS A 208 6.82 -12.90 1.46
N ILE A 209 5.67 -13.35 1.96
CA ILE A 209 5.55 -14.38 3.00
C ILE A 209 4.73 -15.56 2.49
N SER A 210 4.87 -16.73 3.12
CA SER A 210 4.25 -17.96 2.62
C SER A 210 2.73 -17.99 2.84
N GLY A 211 2.22 -17.28 3.84
CA GLY A 211 0.78 -17.15 4.03
C GLY A 211 0.37 -16.28 5.22
N PHE A 212 -0.94 -16.31 5.51
CA PHE A 212 -1.56 -15.52 6.57
C PHE A 212 -0.91 -15.69 7.95
N ASN A 213 -0.49 -16.91 8.30
CA ASN A 213 0.09 -17.22 9.61
C ASN A 213 1.50 -16.62 9.81
N ASP A 214 2.14 -16.14 8.74
CA ASP A 214 3.46 -15.49 8.81
C ASP A 214 3.35 -13.96 8.93
N LEU A 215 2.13 -13.41 8.95
CA LEU A 215 1.91 -11.99 9.24
C LEU A 215 2.30 -11.67 10.69
N SER A 216 2.57 -10.40 10.98
CA SER A 216 2.73 -9.98 12.38
C SER A 216 1.49 -10.33 13.22
N GLN A 217 1.68 -10.64 14.50
CA GLN A 217 0.57 -11.01 15.39
C GLN A 217 -0.54 -9.94 15.39
N LEU A 218 -0.15 -8.67 15.38
CA LEU A 218 -1.06 -7.52 15.28
C LEU A 218 -1.99 -7.62 14.07
N LEU A 219 -1.44 -7.91 12.88
CA LEU A 219 -2.23 -8.08 11.66
C LEU A 219 -3.11 -9.34 11.72
N GLN A 220 -2.60 -10.44 12.27
CA GLN A 220 -3.38 -11.67 12.43
C GLN A 220 -4.60 -11.43 13.33
N ASP A 221 -4.42 -10.72 14.44
CA ASP A 221 -5.48 -10.43 15.40
C ASP A 221 -6.55 -9.52 14.79
N GLU A 222 -6.16 -8.41 14.16
CA GLU A 222 -7.12 -7.49 13.54
C GLU A 222 -7.88 -8.16 12.39
N ILE A 223 -7.20 -8.95 11.54
CA ILE A 223 -7.86 -9.64 10.42
C ILE A 223 -8.81 -10.72 10.94
N ASN A 224 -8.41 -11.55 11.92
CA ASN A 224 -9.28 -12.62 12.42
C ASN A 224 -10.50 -12.10 13.19
N THR A 225 -10.41 -10.92 13.83
CA THR A 225 -11.44 -10.46 14.77
C THR A 225 -12.28 -9.29 14.27
N ARG A 226 -11.77 -8.48 13.32
CA ARG A 226 -12.44 -7.25 12.90
C ARG A 226 -12.57 -7.08 11.40
N VAL A 227 -11.53 -7.39 10.65
CA VAL A 227 -11.48 -7.14 9.20
C VAL A 227 -11.20 -8.43 8.41
N PRO A 228 -12.05 -9.48 8.54
CA PRO A 228 -11.79 -10.80 7.98
C PRO A 228 -11.72 -10.83 6.45
N VAL A 229 -12.26 -9.82 5.76
CA VAL A 229 -12.20 -9.72 4.31
C VAL A 229 -10.75 -9.69 3.80
N TYR A 230 -9.80 -9.16 4.58
CA TYR A 230 -8.38 -9.07 4.23
C TYR A 230 -7.62 -10.40 4.37
N LYS A 231 -8.30 -11.48 4.74
CA LYS A 231 -7.72 -12.84 4.72
C LYS A 231 -7.54 -13.38 3.30
N ASN A 232 -8.33 -12.86 2.36
CA ASN A 232 -8.35 -13.33 0.98
C ASN A 232 -8.28 -12.15 0.02
N ALA A 233 -7.55 -12.32 -1.09
CA ALA A 233 -7.61 -11.38 -2.20
C ALA A 233 -9.05 -11.33 -2.75
N PRO A 234 -9.47 -10.22 -3.37
CA PRO A 234 -10.76 -10.16 -4.07
C PRO A 234 -10.87 -11.27 -5.12
N LYS A 235 -12.09 -11.74 -5.37
CA LYS A 235 -12.37 -12.68 -6.45
C LYS A 235 -12.85 -11.88 -7.68
N PRO A 236 -12.39 -12.19 -8.89
CA PRO A 236 -12.91 -11.58 -10.11
C PRO A 236 -14.34 -12.11 -10.42
N PRO A 237 -15.11 -11.40 -11.26
CA PRO A 237 -14.79 -10.09 -11.83
C PRO A 237 -14.98 -8.97 -10.80
N LEU A 238 -14.13 -7.95 -10.88
CA LEU A 238 -14.30 -6.70 -10.14
C LEU A 238 -14.71 -5.61 -11.12
N ASP A 239 -15.44 -4.61 -10.61
CA ASP A 239 -15.75 -3.40 -11.35
C ASP A 239 -14.47 -2.58 -11.56
N GLU A 240 -14.21 -2.15 -12.80
CA GLU A 240 -13.01 -1.38 -13.17
C GLU A 240 -12.92 -0.05 -12.42
N ASP A 241 -14.06 0.52 -12.02
CA ASP A 241 -14.13 1.78 -11.27
C ASP A 241 -14.09 1.62 -9.73
N ALA A 242 -13.91 0.38 -9.23
CA ALA A 242 -13.98 0.09 -7.79
C ALA A 242 -12.69 0.39 -7.00
N ASP A 243 -11.66 0.98 -7.60
CA ASP A 243 -10.39 1.21 -6.92
C ASP A 243 -10.52 2.12 -5.67
N MET A 244 -10.10 1.57 -4.53
CA MET A 244 -10.13 2.28 -3.26
C MET A 244 -8.81 2.98 -2.99
N THR A 245 -8.90 4.25 -2.57
CA THR A 245 -7.77 5.05 -2.09
C THR A 245 -8.03 5.50 -0.66
N SER A 246 -6.99 5.94 0.06
CA SER A 246 -7.18 6.54 1.39
C SER A 246 -8.09 7.78 1.36
N TRP A 247 -8.19 8.47 0.22
CA TRP A 247 -9.05 9.64 0.04
C TRP A 247 -10.52 9.27 -0.17
N THR A 248 -10.80 8.29 -1.03
CA THR A 248 -12.18 7.79 -1.24
C THR A 248 -12.68 7.05 0.00
N TYR A 249 -11.80 6.32 0.71
CA TYR A 249 -12.12 5.69 1.98
C TYR A 249 -12.48 6.72 3.07
N PHE A 250 -11.68 7.79 3.19
CA PHE A 250 -12.00 8.92 4.09
C PHE A 250 -13.34 9.57 3.72
N GLN A 251 -13.61 9.78 2.42
CA GLN A 251 -14.86 10.34 1.94
C GLN A 251 -16.07 9.47 2.34
N LYS A 252 -15.97 8.16 2.11
CA LYS A 252 -17.00 7.16 2.39
C LYS A 252 -17.31 7.07 3.89
N HIS A 253 -16.30 7.15 4.75
CA HIS A 253 -16.43 6.94 6.19
C HIS A 253 -16.28 8.21 7.03
N PHE A 254 -16.55 9.39 6.45
CA PHE A 254 -16.37 10.66 7.14
C PHE A 254 -17.24 10.80 8.40
N GLU A 255 -18.49 10.33 8.37
CA GLU A 255 -19.37 10.41 9.55
C GLU A 255 -18.85 9.52 10.71
N ALA A 256 -18.34 8.33 10.39
CA ALA A 256 -17.70 7.46 11.38
C ALA A 256 -16.41 8.09 11.96
N TYR A 257 -15.66 8.83 11.14
CA TYR A 257 -14.51 9.62 11.59
C TYR A 257 -14.92 10.70 12.60
N LEU A 258 -15.99 11.44 12.31
CA LEU A 258 -16.54 12.46 13.21
C LEU A 258 -17.10 11.84 14.50
N ALA A 259 -17.71 10.67 14.42
CA ALA A 259 -18.20 9.91 15.57
C ALA A 259 -17.07 9.30 16.43
N GLY A 260 -15.83 9.33 15.93
CA GLY A 260 -14.67 8.80 16.66
C GLY A 260 -14.58 7.29 16.68
N GLU A 261 -15.17 6.62 15.68
CA GLU A 261 -15.15 5.18 15.54
C GLU A 261 -13.74 4.61 15.35
N ARG A 262 -13.61 3.29 15.57
CA ARG A 262 -12.35 2.58 15.44
C ARG A 262 -12.16 2.10 14.00
N PHE A 263 -11.15 2.61 13.31
CA PHE A 263 -10.81 2.20 11.95
C PHE A 263 -9.86 0.98 11.92
N PRO A 264 -9.79 0.25 10.79
CA PRO A 264 -10.72 0.30 9.67
C PRO A 264 -12.15 -0.08 10.08
N ILE A 265 -13.14 0.45 9.36
CA ILE A 265 -14.54 0.04 9.51
C ILE A 265 -14.68 -1.39 8.97
N PRO A 266 -15.18 -2.35 9.77
CA PRO A 266 -15.44 -3.71 9.30
C PRO A 266 -16.38 -3.71 8.10
N GLU A 267 -15.98 -4.41 7.05
CA GLU A 267 -16.84 -4.70 5.91
C GLU A 267 -17.37 -6.13 6.05
N GLU A 268 -18.64 -6.34 5.73
CA GLU A 268 -19.19 -7.70 5.63
C GLU A 268 -18.48 -8.41 4.46
N GLY A 269 -17.97 -9.62 4.68
CA GLY A 269 -17.26 -10.37 3.66
C GLY A 269 -18.22 -10.88 2.58
N GLU A 270 -17.75 -10.89 1.34
CA GLU A 270 -18.36 -11.61 0.20
C GLU A 270 -18.16 -13.13 0.29
#